data_AF-A0A1Q8RCD3-F1
#
_entry.id   AF-A0A1Q8RCD3-F1
#
_cell.length_a   1.000
_cell.length_b   1.000
_cell.length_c   1.000
_cell.angle_alpha   90.00
_cell.angle_beta   90.00
_cell.angle_gamma   90.00
#
_symmetry.space_group_name_H-M   'P 1'
#
loop_
_entity.id
_entity.type
_entity.pdbx_description
1 polymer ?
#
loop_
_entity_poly.entity_id
_entity_poly.type
_entity_poly.pdbx_seq_one_letter_code
_entity_poly.pdbx_strand_id
1 'polypeptide(L)'
;MRLNVALLRNIDAEIRAKEKAEAPTVKTKEQIEKEEASKARQAKLEAENPEAAKRKAKPTSVWRRKFRPLPEGKAVDLFADVIGDAFILGVASAIIVYEYWKASQKPDQNAERIKQLDEKLEELTRREEELARLEEQRTERYLALEAALRELRDPKTKKPVASPASQRLVATKQATESRLNTHDIALPLPQQGRVLRLVLLSPRDGRHSGTEQRLDRLYHLNGGRDAAIIFLLDRHGQEGDPVAAFTKLQIEMLNKLELPLIPLSSVAALSSSLSTLRASFSPPHAPPPRAQASPFSLLQYLARNGIPLSEHSANLLSELGRSPREIAALVETEEGRARIVELLGPRDGARVLAFMAEEHLILT
;
A
#
# COMPACT_ATOMS: atom_id res chain seq x y z
N MET A 1 -19.05 2.18 7.50
CA MET A 1 -19.65 1.12 6.67
C MET A 1 -18.56 0.17 6.21
N ARG A 2 -18.49 -1.05 6.75
CA ARG A 2 -17.54 -2.09 6.31
C ARG A 2 -18.23 -2.91 5.21
N LEU A 3 -17.77 -2.77 3.98
CA LEU A 3 -18.26 -3.56 2.85
C LEU A 3 -17.65 -4.96 2.91
N ASN A 4 -18.50 -5.98 3.06
CA ASN A 4 -18.10 -7.38 3.05
C ASN A 4 -17.74 -7.80 1.61
N VAL A 5 -16.44 -7.90 1.33
CA VAL A 5 -15.85 -8.26 0.02
C VAL A 5 -16.28 -9.67 -0.45
N ALA A 6 -16.83 -10.49 0.45
CA ALA A 6 -17.40 -11.80 0.13
C ALA A 6 -18.62 -11.73 -0.83
N LEU A 7 -19.35 -10.61 -0.88
CA LEU A 7 -20.51 -10.44 -1.77
C LEU A 7 -20.16 -10.00 -3.19
N LEU A 8 -18.89 -9.67 -3.47
CA LEU A 8 -18.40 -9.29 -4.81
C LEU A 8 -17.70 -10.44 -5.54
N ARG A 9 -17.63 -11.64 -4.95
CA ARG A 9 -17.16 -12.85 -5.63
C ARG A 9 -18.29 -13.43 -6.48
N ASN A 10 -18.16 -13.31 -7.80
CA ASN A 10 -19.02 -14.03 -8.75
C ASN A 10 -18.64 -15.50 -8.80
N ILE A 11 -19.23 -16.29 -7.91
CA ILE A 11 -18.99 -17.74 -7.76
C ILE A 11 -19.29 -18.47 -9.09
N ASP A 12 -20.29 -18.02 -9.85
CA ASP A 12 -20.66 -18.61 -11.15
C ASP A 12 -19.58 -18.44 -12.22
N ALA A 13 -18.84 -17.32 -12.19
CA ALA A 13 -17.74 -17.08 -13.12
C ALA A 13 -16.55 -17.99 -12.80
N GLU A 14 -16.32 -18.27 -11.51
CA GLU A 14 -15.24 -19.13 -11.03
C GLU A 14 -15.52 -20.61 -11.32
N ILE A 15 -16.78 -21.05 -11.21
CA ILE A 15 -17.21 -22.41 -11.57
C ILE A 15 -17.11 -22.62 -13.09
N ARG A 16 -17.57 -21.68 -13.92
CA ARG A 16 -17.44 -21.77 -15.39
C ARG A 16 -15.99 -21.72 -15.86
N ALA A 17 -15.11 -21.03 -15.15
CA ALA A 17 -13.68 -21.03 -15.45
C ALA A 17 -13.02 -22.37 -15.12
N LYS A 18 -13.45 -23.02 -14.03
CA LYS A 18 -12.98 -24.37 -13.66
C LYS A 18 -13.53 -25.45 -14.59
N GLU A 19 -14.81 -25.41 -14.96
CA GLU A 19 -15.39 -26.35 -15.93
C GLU A 19 -14.77 -26.25 -17.33
N LYS A 20 -14.34 -25.05 -17.76
CA LYS A 20 -13.62 -24.87 -19.03
C LYS A 20 -12.16 -25.30 -18.98
N ALA A 21 -11.55 -25.29 -17.79
CA ALA A 21 -10.19 -25.76 -17.57
C ALA A 21 -10.12 -27.29 -17.41
N GLU A 22 -11.20 -27.91 -16.92
CA GLU A 22 -11.38 -29.36 -16.85
C GLU A 22 -12.05 -29.91 -18.13
N ALA A 23 -11.48 -29.60 -19.30
CA ALA A 23 -11.84 -30.30 -20.53
C ALA A 23 -11.25 -31.73 -20.47
N PRO A 24 -12.06 -32.80 -20.61
CA PRO A 24 -11.58 -34.17 -20.53
C PRO A 24 -10.66 -34.50 -21.71
N THR A 25 -9.37 -34.74 -21.43
CA THR A 25 -8.31 -35.04 -22.40
C THR A 25 -8.34 -36.46 -22.97
N VAL A 26 -9.45 -37.18 -22.84
CA VAL A 26 -9.59 -38.54 -23.38
C VAL A 26 -10.40 -38.50 -24.66
N LYS A 27 -9.74 -38.72 -25.80
CA LYS A 27 -10.40 -38.89 -27.11
C LYS A 27 -11.49 -39.96 -26.98
N THR A 28 -12.73 -39.62 -27.30
CA THR A 28 -13.86 -40.56 -27.31
C THR A 28 -13.64 -41.64 -28.37
N LYS A 29 -14.07 -42.87 -28.09
CA LYS A 29 -13.87 -44.05 -28.96
C LYS A 29 -14.31 -43.81 -30.42
N GLU A 30 -15.36 -43.02 -30.63
CA GLU A 30 -15.84 -42.68 -31.98
C GLU A 30 -14.88 -41.79 -32.79
N GLN A 31 -14.10 -40.94 -32.15
CA GLN A 31 -13.09 -40.13 -32.84
C GLN A 31 -11.90 -40.99 -33.28
N ILE A 32 -11.54 -42.01 -32.49
CA ILE A 32 -10.48 -42.95 -32.84
C ILE A 32 -10.92 -43.83 -34.02
N GLU A 33 -12.14 -44.36 -34.02
CA GLU A 33 -12.65 -45.15 -35.14
C GLU A 33 -12.78 -44.36 -36.45
N LYS A 34 -13.16 -43.08 -36.39
CA LYS A 34 -13.17 -42.20 -37.58
C LYS A 34 -11.76 -41.85 -38.07
N GLU A 35 -10.80 -41.67 -37.16
CA GLU A 35 -9.40 -41.41 -37.52
C GLU A 35 -8.75 -42.68 -38.12
N GLU A 36 -9.10 -43.86 -37.63
CA GLU A 36 -8.59 -45.14 -38.13
C GLU A 36 -9.23 -45.52 -39.46
N ALA A 37 -10.54 -45.28 -39.62
CA ALA A 37 -11.23 -45.48 -40.90
C ALA A 37 -10.74 -44.51 -42.00
N SER A 38 -10.39 -43.27 -41.65
CA SER A 38 -9.84 -42.31 -42.63
C SER A 38 -8.39 -42.65 -42.98
N LYS A 39 -7.56 -43.09 -42.03
CA LYS A 39 -6.21 -43.62 -42.29
C LYS A 39 -6.25 -44.90 -43.13
N ALA A 40 -7.17 -45.81 -42.86
CA ALA A 40 -7.34 -47.04 -43.65
C ALA A 40 -7.80 -46.74 -45.08
N ARG A 41 -8.66 -45.72 -45.28
CA ARG A 41 -9.07 -45.27 -46.62
C ARG A 41 -7.92 -44.58 -47.37
N GLN A 42 -7.13 -43.77 -46.69
CA GLN A 42 -5.93 -43.15 -47.30
C GLN A 42 -4.87 -44.19 -47.66
N ALA A 43 -4.62 -45.16 -46.79
CA ALA A 43 -3.68 -46.25 -47.06
C ALA A 43 -4.12 -47.14 -48.25
N LYS A 44 -5.43 -47.37 -48.40
CA LYS A 44 -5.98 -48.09 -49.57
C LYS A 44 -5.81 -47.30 -50.88
N LEU A 45 -6.06 -45.99 -50.85
CA LEU A 45 -5.85 -45.11 -52.00
C LEU A 45 -4.37 -44.97 -52.39
N GLU A 46 -3.45 -45.05 -51.43
CA GLU A 46 -2.00 -45.04 -51.68
C GLU A 46 -1.48 -46.39 -52.20
N ALA A 47 -2.10 -47.51 -51.80
CA ALA A 47 -1.77 -48.84 -52.30
C ALA A 47 -2.30 -49.11 -53.73
N GLU A 48 -3.45 -48.52 -54.09
CA GLU A 48 -4.09 -48.72 -55.39
C GLU A 48 -3.41 -47.94 -56.54
N ASN A 49 -2.60 -46.91 -56.23
CA ASN A 49 -1.89 -46.13 -57.25
C ASN A 49 -0.42 -45.79 -56.86
N PRO A 50 0.50 -46.77 -56.91
CA PRO A 50 1.90 -46.57 -56.50
C PRO A 50 2.71 -45.64 -57.41
N GLU A 51 2.22 -45.31 -58.61
CA GLU A 51 2.88 -44.35 -59.51
C GLU A 51 2.61 -42.87 -59.13
N ALA A 52 1.49 -42.56 -58.49
CA ALA A 52 1.19 -41.20 -58.05
C ALA A 52 2.08 -40.77 -56.86
N ALA A 53 2.46 -41.72 -56.00
CA ALA A 53 3.37 -41.48 -54.87
C ALA A 53 4.79 -41.13 -55.33
N LYS A 54 5.30 -41.78 -56.39
CA LYS A 54 6.65 -41.51 -56.94
C LYS A 54 6.78 -40.15 -57.64
N ARG A 55 5.67 -39.55 -58.12
CA ARG A 55 5.68 -38.21 -58.75
C ARG A 55 5.70 -37.05 -57.74
N LYS A 56 5.34 -37.29 -56.47
CA LYS A 56 5.36 -36.28 -55.41
C LYS A 56 6.74 -35.99 -54.82
N ALA A 57 7.76 -36.79 -55.15
CA ALA A 57 9.08 -36.73 -54.53
C ALA A 57 10.09 -35.76 -55.20
N LYS A 58 9.70 -34.99 -56.22
CA LYS A 58 10.58 -33.97 -56.82
C LYS A 58 9.95 -32.58 -56.73
N PRO A 59 10.45 -31.68 -55.85
CA PRO A 59 9.97 -30.31 -55.80
C PRO A 59 10.47 -29.56 -57.06
N THR A 60 9.63 -29.44 -58.08
CA THR A 60 9.84 -28.49 -59.17
C THR A 60 9.49 -27.09 -58.67
N SER A 61 10.40 -26.13 -58.83
CA SER A 61 10.20 -24.74 -58.39
C SER A 61 8.89 -24.14 -58.95
N VAL A 62 8.16 -23.43 -58.09
CA VAL A 62 6.84 -22.84 -58.38
C VAL A 62 6.88 -21.94 -59.63
N TRP A 63 8.03 -21.32 -59.88
CA TRP A 63 8.32 -20.41 -61.00
C TRP A 63 8.48 -21.07 -62.37
N ARG A 64 8.55 -22.41 -62.47
CA ARG A 64 8.65 -23.13 -63.75
C ARG A 64 7.42 -23.98 -64.09
N ARG A 65 6.32 -23.87 -63.33
CA ARG A 65 5.07 -24.56 -63.68
C ARG A 65 4.35 -23.80 -64.79
N LYS A 66 4.12 -24.48 -65.91
CA LYS A 66 3.13 -24.05 -66.91
C LYS A 66 1.75 -24.29 -66.30
N PHE A 67 1.06 -23.22 -65.90
CA PHE A 67 -0.31 -23.29 -65.40
C PHE A 67 -1.20 -23.86 -66.50
N ARG A 68 -1.90 -24.97 -66.19
CA ARG A 68 -2.97 -25.47 -67.06
C ARG A 68 -4.19 -24.56 -66.85
N PRO A 69 -4.92 -24.19 -67.90
CA PRO A 69 -6.17 -23.43 -67.72
C PRO A 69 -7.10 -24.23 -66.81
N LEU A 70 -7.65 -23.56 -65.80
CA LEU A 70 -8.65 -24.20 -64.94
C LEU A 70 -9.90 -24.52 -65.78
N PRO A 71 -10.57 -25.66 -65.52
CA PRO A 71 -11.86 -25.93 -66.13
C PRO A 71 -12.86 -24.84 -65.72
N GLU A 72 -13.61 -24.33 -66.69
CA GLU A 72 -14.40 -23.09 -66.58
C GLU A 72 -15.29 -23.02 -65.34
N GLY A 73 -15.98 -24.11 -64.99
CA GLY A 73 -16.82 -24.15 -63.79
C GLY A 73 -16.06 -23.90 -62.48
N LYS A 74 -14.83 -24.41 -62.34
CA LYS A 74 -14.00 -24.19 -61.14
C LYS A 74 -13.40 -22.79 -61.10
N ALA A 75 -13.18 -22.18 -62.26
CA ALA A 75 -12.74 -20.80 -62.32
C ALA A 75 -13.86 -19.87 -61.81
N VAL A 76 -15.10 -20.09 -62.26
CA VAL A 76 -16.26 -19.30 -61.84
C VAL A 76 -16.50 -19.41 -60.32
N ASP A 77 -16.46 -20.60 -59.73
CA ASP A 77 -16.62 -20.78 -58.28
C ASP A 77 -15.52 -20.05 -57.49
N LEU A 78 -14.26 -20.15 -57.92
CA LEU A 78 -13.15 -19.45 -57.27
C LEU A 78 -13.24 -17.93 -57.41
N PHE A 79 -13.74 -17.42 -58.55
CA PHE A 79 -13.99 -15.99 -58.70
C PHE A 79 -15.14 -15.53 -57.82
N ALA A 80 -16.18 -16.34 -57.63
CA ALA A 80 -17.28 -16.02 -56.73
C ALA A 80 -16.80 -15.91 -55.27
N ASP A 81 -15.96 -16.83 -54.80
CA ASP A 81 -15.35 -16.76 -53.47
C ASP A 81 -14.46 -15.53 -53.30
N VAL A 82 -13.62 -15.20 -54.31
CA VAL A 82 -12.75 -14.02 -54.26
C VAL A 82 -13.53 -12.71 -54.26
N ILE A 83 -14.64 -12.63 -55.01
CA ILE A 83 -15.51 -11.45 -55.02
C ILE A 83 -16.21 -11.29 -53.66
N GLY A 84 -16.66 -12.41 -53.07
CA GLY A 84 -17.23 -12.44 -51.73
C GLY A 84 -16.24 -11.94 -50.67
N ASP A 85 -15.03 -12.50 -50.65
CA ASP A 85 -13.99 -12.11 -49.69
C ASP A 85 -13.54 -10.66 -49.87
N ALA A 86 -13.40 -10.18 -51.11
CA ALA A 86 -13.06 -8.78 -51.39
C ALA A 86 -14.13 -7.81 -50.89
N PHE A 87 -15.42 -8.19 -50.97
CA PHE A 87 -16.51 -7.38 -50.44
C PHE A 87 -16.46 -7.30 -48.91
N ILE A 88 -16.26 -8.43 -48.23
CA ILE A 88 -16.16 -8.47 -46.75
C ILE A 88 -14.96 -7.64 -46.27
N LEU A 89 -13.79 -7.81 -46.89
CA LEU A 89 -12.59 -7.04 -46.57
C LEU A 89 -12.75 -5.55 -46.86
N GLY A 90 -13.45 -5.20 -47.94
CA GLY A 90 -13.78 -3.82 -48.29
C GLY A 90 -14.65 -3.15 -47.22
N VAL A 91 -15.73 -3.80 -46.81
CA VAL A 91 -16.62 -3.29 -45.74
C VAL A 91 -15.87 -3.18 -44.41
N ALA A 92 -15.07 -4.18 -44.05
CA ALA A 92 -14.27 -4.15 -42.83
C ALA A 92 -13.25 -3.00 -42.84
N SER A 93 -12.56 -2.79 -43.96
CA SER A 93 -11.60 -1.68 -44.12
C SER A 93 -12.29 -0.33 -44.01
N ALA A 94 -13.46 -0.17 -44.63
CA ALA A 94 -14.24 1.07 -44.56
C ALA A 94 -14.70 1.40 -43.13
N ILE A 95 -15.13 0.40 -42.35
CA ILE A 95 -15.51 0.58 -40.94
C ILE A 95 -14.29 0.97 -40.10
N ILE A 96 -13.15 0.30 -40.29
CA ILE A 96 -11.91 0.62 -39.57
C ILE A 96 -11.47 2.06 -39.85
N VAL A 97 -11.48 2.48 -41.11
CA VAL A 97 -11.13 3.86 -41.50
C VAL A 97 -12.12 4.86 -40.92
N TYR A 98 -13.42 4.55 -40.93
CA TYR A 98 -14.46 5.41 -40.35
C TYR A 98 -14.32 5.57 -38.83
N GLU A 99 -14.09 4.48 -38.10
CA GLU A 99 -13.87 4.54 -36.65
C GLU A 99 -12.55 5.24 -36.31
N TYR A 100 -11.49 5.00 -37.08
CA TYR A 100 -10.22 5.70 -36.91
C TYR A 100 -10.40 7.21 -37.10
N TRP A 101 -11.06 7.65 -38.18
CA TRP A 101 -11.35 9.06 -38.43
C TRP A 101 -12.21 9.68 -37.31
N LYS A 102 -13.23 8.96 -36.85
CA LYS A 102 -14.08 9.39 -35.72
C LYS A 102 -13.30 9.46 -34.41
N ALA A 103 -12.34 8.57 -34.18
CA ALA A 103 -11.47 8.58 -33.01
C ALA A 103 -10.49 9.76 -33.06
N SER A 104 -9.91 10.05 -34.23
CA SER A 104 -8.99 11.18 -34.45
C SER A 104 -9.64 12.56 -34.32
N GLN A 105 -10.98 12.66 -34.34
CA GLN A 105 -11.69 13.92 -34.06
C GLN A 105 -11.82 14.23 -32.56
N LYS A 106 -11.53 13.27 -31.67
CA LYS A 106 -11.48 13.56 -30.24
C LYS A 106 -10.15 14.24 -29.93
N PRO A 107 -10.14 15.40 -29.25
CA PRO A 107 -8.89 16.06 -28.88
C PRO A 107 -8.07 15.09 -28.02
N ASP A 108 -6.85 14.80 -28.46
CA ASP A 108 -5.93 13.91 -27.77
C ASP A 108 -5.62 14.52 -26.40
N GLN A 109 -6.26 14.00 -25.35
CA GLN A 109 -5.91 14.34 -23.96
C GLN A 109 -4.42 14.12 -23.69
N ASN A 110 -3.78 13.22 -24.43
CA ASN A 110 -2.34 13.00 -24.38
C ASN A 110 -1.55 14.20 -24.92
N ALA A 111 -2.00 14.84 -26.00
CA ALA A 111 -1.35 16.04 -26.54
C ALA A 111 -1.44 17.22 -25.56
N GLU A 112 -2.58 17.37 -24.87
CA GLU A 112 -2.73 18.39 -23.81
C GLU A 112 -1.84 18.09 -22.61
N ARG A 113 -1.74 16.82 -22.19
CA ARG A 113 -0.83 16.40 -21.12
C ARG A 113 0.64 16.64 -21.48
N ILE A 114 1.03 16.39 -22.73
CA ILE A 114 2.38 16.67 -23.22
C ILE A 114 2.68 18.16 -23.09
N LYS A 115 1.76 19.04 -23.54
CA LYS A 115 1.93 20.50 -23.38
C LYS A 115 2.05 20.93 -21.92
N GLN A 116 1.25 20.35 -21.02
CA GLN A 116 1.33 20.63 -19.58
C GLN A 116 2.64 20.13 -18.95
N LEU A 117 3.20 19.03 -19.46
CA LEU A 117 4.49 18.52 -19.01
C LEU A 117 5.63 19.42 -19.49
N ASP A 118 5.59 19.87 -20.75
CA ASP A 118 6.58 20.79 -21.30
C ASP A 118 6.61 22.12 -20.53
N GLU A 119 5.45 22.69 -20.21
CA GLU A 119 5.35 23.92 -19.39
C GLU A 119 5.96 23.73 -17.98
N LYS A 120 5.74 22.55 -17.37
CA LYS A 120 6.33 22.23 -16.05
C LYS A 120 7.84 22.02 -16.13
N LEU A 121 8.34 21.46 -17.22
CA LEU A 121 9.78 21.32 -17.44
C LEU A 121 10.44 22.70 -17.57
N GLU A 122 9.82 23.63 -18.31
CA GLU A 122 10.29 25.01 -18.40
C GLU A 122 10.24 25.75 -17.05
N GLU A 123 9.23 25.49 -16.22
CA GLU A 123 9.15 26.06 -14.87
C GLU A 123 10.25 25.51 -13.95
N LEU A 124 10.54 24.22 -14.03
CA LEU A 124 11.57 23.57 -13.22
C LEU A 124 12.98 24.04 -13.61
N THR A 125 13.27 24.13 -14.91
CA THR A 125 14.57 24.64 -15.38
C THR A 125 14.80 26.08 -14.93
N ARG A 126 13.77 26.94 -14.95
CA ARG A 126 13.85 28.30 -14.38
C ARG A 126 14.17 28.30 -12.89
N ARG A 127 13.52 27.43 -12.11
CA ARG A 127 13.81 27.30 -10.67
C ARG A 127 15.23 26.82 -10.40
N GLU A 128 15.74 25.88 -11.20
CA GLU A 128 17.11 25.40 -11.10
C GLU A 128 18.12 26.52 -11.38
N GLU A 129 17.90 27.33 -12.43
CA GLU A 129 18.74 28.49 -12.73
C GLU A 129 18.71 29.56 -11.62
N GLU A 130 17.54 29.83 -11.04
CA GLU A 130 17.41 30.76 -9.91
C GLU A 130 18.16 30.26 -8.67
N LEU A 131 18.03 28.97 -8.36
CA LEU A 131 18.74 28.36 -7.23
C LEU A 131 20.25 28.36 -7.46
N ALA A 132 20.72 28.05 -8.68
CA ALA A 132 22.14 28.10 -9.02
C ALA A 132 22.72 29.51 -8.82
N ARG A 133 22.02 30.56 -9.26
CA ARG A 133 22.43 31.96 -9.01
C ARG A 133 22.47 32.31 -7.53
N LEU A 134 21.52 31.82 -6.74
CA LEU A 134 21.50 32.03 -5.30
C LEU A 134 22.64 31.29 -4.59
N GLU A 135 23.00 30.09 -5.06
CA GLU A 135 24.16 29.35 -4.57
C GLU A 135 25.47 30.08 -4.90
N GLU A 136 25.64 30.53 -6.14
CA GLU A 136 26.79 31.36 -6.55
C GLU A 136 26.92 32.59 -5.63
N GLN A 137 25.83 33.35 -5.43
CA GLN A 137 25.82 34.51 -4.52
C GLN A 137 26.17 34.13 -3.08
N ARG A 138 25.71 32.99 -2.57
CA ARG A 138 26.10 32.50 -1.24
C ARG A 138 27.57 32.15 -1.19
N THR A 139 28.09 31.46 -2.20
CA THR A 139 29.51 31.08 -2.25
C THR A 139 30.42 32.31 -2.30
N GLU A 140 30.07 33.31 -3.09
CA GLU A 140 30.78 34.59 -3.13
C GLU A 140 30.77 35.29 -1.76
N ARG A 141 29.60 35.35 -1.09
CA ARG A 141 29.50 35.90 0.27
C ARG A 141 30.37 35.13 1.27
N TYR A 142 30.40 33.81 1.18
CA TYR A 142 31.24 32.98 2.04
C TYR A 142 32.73 33.22 1.78
N LEU A 143 33.14 33.30 0.52
CA LEU A 143 34.53 33.58 0.16
C LEU A 143 34.96 34.97 0.61
N ALA A 144 34.11 35.99 0.45
CA ALA A 144 34.37 37.34 0.94
C ALA A 144 34.49 37.38 2.47
N LEU A 145 33.61 36.66 3.17
CA LEU A 145 33.65 36.56 4.63
C LEU A 145 34.90 35.80 5.11
N GLU A 146 35.30 34.73 4.42
CA GLU A 146 36.53 34.01 4.73
C GLU A 146 37.78 34.88 4.50
N ALA A 147 37.81 35.66 3.42
CA ALA A 147 38.89 36.61 3.14
C ALA A 147 38.99 37.68 4.23
N ALA A 148 37.87 38.28 4.63
CA ALA A 148 37.82 39.26 5.73
C ALA A 148 38.25 38.66 7.07
N LEU A 149 37.86 37.41 7.36
CA LEU A 149 38.30 36.68 8.55
C LEU A 149 39.80 36.37 8.54
N ARG A 150 40.38 36.12 7.36
CA ARG A 150 41.83 35.94 7.22
C ARG A 150 42.60 37.24 7.43
N GLU A 151 42.08 38.36 6.93
CA GLU A 151 42.68 39.69 7.10
C GLU A 151 42.66 40.15 8.56
N LEU A 152 41.58 39.84 9.29
CA LEU A 152 41.44 40.18 10.72
C LEU A 152 42.20 39.24 11.67
N ARG A 153 42.92 38.23 11.15
CA ARG A 153 43.69 37.28 11.97
C ARG A 153 45.05 37.87 12.36
N ASP A 154 45.12 38.44 13.55
CA ASP A 154 46.36 39.02 14.10
C ASP A 154 47.55 38.03 14.10
N PRO A 155 48.76 38.47 13.67
CA PRO A 155 49.91 37.59 13.47
C PRO A 155 50.54 37.05 14.78
N LYS A 156 50.19 37.60 15.95
CA LYS A 156 50.79 37.21 17.24
C LYS A 156 50.00 36.16 18.03
N THR A 157 48.71 36.01 17.75
CA THR A 157 47.85 35.04 18.44
C THR A 157 47.06 34.27 17.41
N LYS A 158 47.61 33.13 16.95
CA LYS A 158 47.03 32.23 15.93
C LYS A 158 45.66 31.61 16.30
N LYS A 159 44.85 32.21 17.18
CA LYS A 159 43.52 31.76 17.56
C LYS A 159 42.46 32.48 16.70
N PRO A 160 41.45 31.78 16.16
CA PRO A 160 40.34 32.43 15.48
C PRO A 160 39.53 33.24 16.50
N VAL A 161 39.25 34.51 16.20
CA VAL A 161 38.27 35.31 16.94
C VAL A 161 36.89 34.76 16.57
N ALA A 162 36.45 33.75 17.29
CA ALA A 162 35.14 33.14 17.09
C ALA A 162 34.05 34.16 17.46
N SER A 163 33.29 34.60 16.45
CA SER A 163 32.03 35.31 16.67
C SER A 163 31.08 34.45 17.53
N PRO A 164 30.37 35.01 18.51
CA PRO A 164 29.47 34.26 19.40
C PRO A 164 28.30 33.59 18.66
N ALA A 165 28.04 33.93 17.39
CA ALA A 165 27.03 33.28 16.56
C ALA A 165 27.42 31.87 16.11
N SER A 166 28.72 31.58 15.94
CA SER A 166 29.20 30.28 15.43
C SER A 166 29.20 29.18 16.50
N GLN A 167 29.08 29.53 17.78
CA GLN A 167 28.97 28.55 18.86
C GLN A 167 27.56 27.96 19.01
N ARG A 168 26.52 28.55 18.40
CA ARG A 168 25.15 28.05 18.51
C ARG A 168 24.77 26.97 17.50
N LEU A 169 25.47 26.84 16.36
CA LEU A 169 25.21 25.75 15.41
C LEU A 169 26.07 24.49 15.62
N VAL A 170 27.14 24.58 16.40
CA VAL A 170 28.00 23.42 16.75
C VAL A 170 27.42 22.60 17.92
N ALA A 171 26.23 22.97 18.42
CA ALA A 171 25.52 22.27 19.48
C ALA A 171 24.66 21.09 19.00
N THR A 172 24.79 20.64 17.74
CA THR A 172 24.28 19.33 17.28
C THR A 172 25.42 18.31 17.16
N LYS A 173 26.15 18.09 18.25
CA LYS A 173 26.91 16.84 18.40
C LYS A 173 25.92 15.67 18.30
N GLN A 174 25.95 14.86 17.23
CA GLN A 174 25.73 13.39 17.26
C GLN A 174 25.52 12.69 15.89
N ALA A 175 25.60 13.36 14.73
CA ALA A 175 25.60 12.62 13.45
C ALA A 175 27.04 12.30 13.02
N THR A 176 27.48 11.07 13.23
CA THR A 176 28.73 10.55 12.65
C THR A 176 28.40 9.83 11.35
N GLU A 177 28.86 10.38 10.22
CA GLU A 177 28.71 9.74 8.92
C GLU A 177 29.68 8.56 8.81
N SER A 178 29.17 7.38 8.43
CA SER A 178 29.98 6.19 8.22
C SER A 178 29.45 5.40 7.04
N ARG A 179 30.33 4.68 6.33
CA ARG A 179 29.91 3.81 5.21
C ARG A 179 29.28 2.54 5.76
N LEU A 180 27.95 2.52 5.79
CA LEU A 180 27.16 1.41 6.30
C LEU A 180 26.61 0.59 5.13
N ASN A 181 27.00 -0.69 5.05
CA ASN A 181 26.56 -1.58 3.96
C ASN A 181 25.21 -2.26 4.22
N THR A 182 24.69 -2.17 5.45
CA THR A 182 23.53 -2.95 5.90
C THR A 182 22.33 -2.08 6.31
N HIS A 183 22.55 -0.86 6.77
CA HIS A 183 21.53 0.06 7.28
C HIS A 183 21.90 1.51 6.99
N ASP A 184 20.93 2.42 7.02
CA ASP A 184 21.15 3.85 6.73
C ASP A 184 21.34 4.66 8.01
N ILE A 185 20.63 4.28 9.10
CA ILE A 185 20.69 5.01 10.38
C ILE A 185 20.91 4.05 11.53
N ALA A 186 21.92 4.33 12.34
CA ALA A 186 22.17 3.70 13.62
C ALA A 186 21.67 4.62 14.74
N LEU A 187 20.52 4.30 15.34
CA LEU A 187 19.92 5.07 16.41
C LEU A 187 20.26 4.45 17.78
N PRO A 188 21.14 5.07 18.60
CA PRO A 188 21.46 4.54 19.92
C PRO A 188 20.25 4.66 20.85
N LEU A 189 19.85 3.51 21.41
CA LEU A 189 18.77 3.43 22.38
C LEU A 189 19.29 3.78 23.78
N PRO A 190 18.47 4.46 24.61
CA PRO A 190 18.87 4.86 25.96
C PRO A 190 19.08 3.67 26.90
N GLN A 191 18.50 2.50 26.62
CA GLN A 191 18.64 1.30 27.43
C GLN A 191 19.80 0.42 26.92
N GLN A 192 20.73 0.08 27.82
CA GLN A 192 21.71 -1.01 27.66
C GLN A 192 22.72 -0.90 26.49
N GLY A 193 22.94 0.29 25.93
CA GLY A 193 23.92 0.46 24.83
C GLY A 193 23.48 -0.23 23.53
N ARG A 194 22.19 -0.52 23.38
CA ARG A 194 21.63 -1.11 22.16
C ARG A 194 21.53 -0.05 21.07
N VAL A 195 21.61 -0.49 19.82
CA VAL A 195 21.52 0.38 18.64
C VAL A 195 20.44 -0.16 17.72
N LEU A 196 19.39 0.64 17.53
CA LEU A 196 18.34 0.37 16.58
C LEU A 196 18.82 0.72 15.17
N ARG A 197 18.80 -0.25 14.26
CA ARG A 197 19.27 -0.09 12.89
C ARG A 197 18.08 0.12 11.96
N LEU A 198 18.12 1.18 11.16
CA LEU A 198 17.02 1.59 10.31
C LEU A 198 17.46 1.56 8.86
N VAL A 199 16.63 1.00 7.99
CA VAL A 199 16.76 1.13 6.54
C VAL A 199 15.70 2.09 6.04
N LEU A 200 16.12 3.06 5.24
CA LEU A 200 15.24 4.01 4.56
C LEU A 200 14.93 3.45 3.17
N LEU A 201 13.65 3.36 2.85
CA LEU A 201 13.17 2.95 1.53
C LEU A 201 12.27 4.02 0.91
N SER A 202 12.42 4.19 -0.39
CA SER A 202 11.55 4.98 -1.25
C SER A 202 10.77 4.03 -2.18
N PRO A 203 9.62 4.45 -2.75
CA PRO A 203 8.91 3.64 -3.73
C PRO A 203 9.75 3.28 -4.97
N ARG A 204 10.81 4.05 -5.26
CA ARG A 204 11.80 3.73 -6.30
C ARG A 204 12.62 2.48 -5.99
N ASP A 205 12.80 2.15 -4.71
CA ASP A 205 13.63 1.02 -4.26
C ASP A 205 12.88 -0.33 -4.30
N GLY A 206 11.55 -0.29 -4.48
CA GLY A 206 10.63 -1.44 -4.37
C GLY A 206 10.73 -2.48 -5.49
N ARG A 207 11.80 -2.49 -6.30
CA ARG A 207 11.97 -3.42 -7.44
C ARG A 207 13.39 -3.95 -7.63
N HIS A 208 14.32 -3.66 -6.72
CA HIS A 208 15.72 -4.08 -6.87
C HIS A 208 16.04 -5.29 -5.98
N SER A 209 16.63 -6.34 -6.56
CA SER A 209 17.12 -7.52 -5.83
C SER A 209 18.16 -7.15 -4.76
N GLY A 210 18.89 -6.05 -4.96
CA GLY A 210 19.80 -5.49 -3.96
C GLY A 210 19.11 -5.02 -2.69
N THR A 211 17.87 -4.52 -2.78
CA THR A 211 17.05 -4.11 -1.64
C THR A 211 16.65 -5.33 -0.82
N GLU A 212 16.15 -6.39 -1.45
CA GLU A 212 15.80 -7.65 -0.76
C GLU A 212 17.02 -8.23 -0.01
N GLN A 213 18.17 -8.36 -0.68
CA GLN A 213 19.40 -8.87 -0.04
C GLN A 213 19.88 -7.97 1.11
N ARG A 214 19.61 -6.66 1.06
CA ARG A 214 19.94 -5.74 2.14
C ARG A 214 19.01 -5.92 3.33
N LEU A 215 17.72 -6.12 3.09
CA LEU A 215 16.72 -6.42 4.12
C LEU A 215 16.99 -7.77 4.79
N ASP A 216 17.34 -8.80 4.02
CA ASP A 216 17.75 -10.10 4.56
C ASP A 216 18.99 -9.95 5.46
N ARG A 217 20.02 -9.24 4.99
CA ARG A 217 21.21 -8.97 5.81
C ARG A 217 20.87 -8.20 7.08
N LEU A 218 20.00 -7.20 7.00
CA LEU A 218 19.54 -6.44 8.16
C LEU A 218 18.87 -7.35 9.21
N TYR A 219 17.97 -8.23 8.77
CA TYR A 219 17.27 -9.16 9.65
C TYR A 219 18.23 -10.14 10.34
N HIS A 220 19.15 -10.73 9.58
CA HIS A 220 20.09 -11.73 10.11
C HIS A 220 21.16 -11.16 11.05
N LEU A 221 21.40 -9.84 11.08
CA LEU A 221 22.39 -9.24 11.99
C LEU A 221 22.07 -9.49 13.48
N ASN A 222 20.83 -9.26 13.89
CA ASN A 222 20.37 -9.39 15.28
C ASN A 222 19.09 -10.24 15.40
N GLY A 223 18.78 -11.05 14.38
CA GLY A 223 17.51 -11.79 14.31
C GLY A 223 16.28 -10.88 14.37
N GLY A 224 16.36 -9.69 13.76
CA GLY A 224 15.29 -8.68 13.72
C GLY A 224 15.06 -7.88 15.01
N ARG A 225 15.68 -8.23 16.16
CA ARG A 225 15.36 -7.63 17.48
C ARG A 225 15.72 -6.15 17.68
N ASP A 226 16.47 -5.54 16.77
CA ASP A 226 16.87 -4.12 16.79
C ASP A 226 16.98 -3.57 15.36
N ALA A 227 16.01 -3.91 14.52
CA ALA A 227 15.95 -3.47 13.14
C ALA A 227 14.55 -2.98 12.78
N ALA A 228 14.45 -1.92 11.99
CA ALA A 228 13.20 -1.44 11.43
C ALA A 228 13.40 -0.85 10.03
N ILE A 229 12.31 -0.76 9.29
CA ILE A 229 12.29 -0.18 7.96
C ILE A 229 11.41 1.06 8.00
N ILE A 230 11.92 2.18 7.48
CA ILE A 230 11.16 3.42 7.32
C ILE A 230 10.92 3.60 5.83
N PHE A 231 9.65 3.70 5.42
CA PHE A 231 9.27 3.82 4.02
C PHE A 231 8.66 5.19 3.74
N LEU A 232 9.22 5.92 2.77
CA LEU A 232 8.77 7.25 2.38
C LEU A 232 7.49 7.18 1.54
N LEU A 233 6.43 7.85 1.98
CA LEU A 233 5.14 7.96 1.29
C LEU A 233 4.99 9.25 0.47
N ASP A 234 6.10 9.93 0.19
CA ASP A 234 6.09 11.20 -0.54
C ASP A 234 5.66 11.00 -2.00
N ARG A 235 4.80 11.89 -2.48
CA ARG A 235 4.24 11.89 -3.84
C ARG A 235 5.04 12.76 -4.81
N HIS A 236 5.95 13.61 -4.31
CA HIS A 236 6.69 14.51 -5.18
C HIS A 236 7.61 13.76 -6.15
N GLY A 237 7.29 13.82 -7.45
CA GLY A 237 8.13 13.32 -8.54
C GLY A 237 8.23 11.79 -8.67
N GLN A 238 7.19 11.04 -8.26
CA GLN A 238 7.18 9.58 -8.28
C GLN A 238 6.27 9.02 -9.38
N GLU A 239 6.75 8.05 -10.16
CA GLU A 239 5.95 7.24 -11.08
C GLU A 239 5.21 6.14 -10.29
N GLY A 240 3.99 6.44 -9.85
CA GLY A 240 3.09 5.48 -9.20
C GLY A 240 2.58 5.95 -7.84
N ASP A 241 1.59 5.25 -7.30
CA ASP A 241 1.04 5.55 -5.98
C ASP A 241 1.98 5.02 -4.87
N PRO A 242 2.62 5.90 -4.07
CA PRO A 242 3.56 5.48 -3.02
C PRO A 242 2.87 4.62 -1.95
N VAL A 243 1.57 4.82 -1.74
CA VAL A 243 0.78 4.03 -0.80
C VAL A 243 0.56 2.60 -1.34
N ALA A 244 0.34 2.46 -2.64
CA ALA A 244 0.27 1.15 -3.29
C ALA A 244 1.62 0.42 -3.22
N ALA A 245 2.74 1.13 -3.43
CA ALA A 245 4.08 0.56 -3.30
C ALA A 245 4.38 0.10 -1.86
N PHE A 246 4.02 0.91 -0.86
CA PHE A 246 4.11 0.54 0.54
C PHE A 246 3.30 -0.72 0.86
N THR A 247 2.04 -0.77 0.41
CA THR A 247 1.14 -1.91 0.62
C THR A 247 1.70 -3.17 -0.02
N LYS A 248 2.24 -3.05 -1.24
CA LYS A 248 2.87 -4.15 -1.95
C LYS A 248 4.07 -4.69 -1.17
N LEU A 249 4.97 -3.81 -0.70
CA LEU A 249 6.10 -4.21 0.13
C LEU A 249 5.64 -4.90 1.41
N GLN A 250 4.60 -4.38 2.06
CA GLN A 250 4.04 -4.99 3.27
C GLN A 250 3.54 -6.43 3.03
N ILE A 251 2.90 -6.68 1.88
CA ILE A 251 2.44 -8.03 1.49
C ILE A 251 3.65 -8.95 1.23
N GLU A 252 4.66 -8.47 0.51
CA GLU A 252 5.86 -9.24 0.20
C GLU A 252 6.66 -9.62 1.47
N MET A 253 6.66 -8.74 2.47
CA MET A 253 7.37 -8.95 3.74
C MET A 253 6.63 -9.85 4.72
N LEU A 254 5.29 -9.94 4.66
CA LEU A 254 4.44 -10.60 5.66
C LEU A 254 4.87 -12.05 6.00
N ASN A 255 5.45 -12.76 5.03
CA ASN A 255 5.88 -14.16 5.19
C ASN A 255 7.41 -14.36 5.20
N LYS A 256 8.20 -13.30 4.93
CA LYS A 256 9.65 -13.41 4.76
C LYS A 256 10.44 -12.84 5.94
N LEU A 257 10.01 -11.69 6.47
CA LEU A 257 10.80 -10.87 7.38
C LEU A 257 9.91 -10.25 8.45
N GLU A 258 10.11 -10.65 9.71
CA GLU A 258 9.43 -10.04 10.85
C GLU A 258 10.11 -8.72 11.25
N LEU A 259 10.07 -7.73 10.37
CA LEU A 259 10.58 -6.37 10.63
C LEU A 259 9.46 -5.35 10.64
N PRO A 260 9.45 -4.40 11.59
CA PRO A 260 8.47 -3.33 11.62
C PRO A 260 8.69 -2.37 10.43
N LEU A 261 7.61 -2.16 9.67
CA LEU A 261 7.56 -1.23 8.54
C LEU A 261 6.83 0.05 8.96
N ILE A 262 7.55 1.16 9.00
CA ILE A 262 7.06 2.45 9.51
C ILE A 262 6.85 3.41 8.33
N PRO A 263 5.62 3.91 8.10
CA PRO A 263 5.38 4.90 7.06
C PRO A 263 5.93 6.28 7.48
N LEU A 264 6.58 6.96 6.54
CA LEU A 264 7.07 8.33 6.70
C LEU A 264 6.39 9.22 5.67
N SER A 265 5.64 10.22 6.11
CA SER A 265 4.86 11.09 5.23
C SER A 265 5.72 12.04 4.38
N SER A 266 6.88 12.44 4.89
CA SER A 266 7.81 13.34 4.21
C SER A 266 9.20 13.25 4.85
N VAL A 267 10.25 13.58 4.09
CA VAL A 267 11.63 13.66 4.58
C VAL A 267 11.77 14.64 5.76
N ALA A 268 11.01 15.74 5.76
CA ALA A 268 11.03 16.71 6.85
C ALA A 268 10.54 16.12 8.20
N ALA A 269 9.67 15.10 8.16
CA ALA A 269 9.15 14.43 9.34
C ALA A 269 10.12 13.40 9.94
N LEU A 270 11.23 13.09 9.25
CA LEU A 270 12.15 12.02 9.69
C LEU A 270 12.70 12.29 11.10
N SER A 271 13.15 13.52 11.38
CA SER A 271 13.75 13.88 12.67
C SER A 271 12.77 13.74 13.84
N SER A 272 11.52 14.20 13.67
CA SER A 272 10.48 14.09 14.69
C SER A 272 10.02 12.65 14.89
N SER A 273 9.92 11.86 13.82
CA SER A 273 9.63 10.42 13.89
C SER A 273 10.72 9.64 14.62
N LEU A 274 12.00 9.90 14.33
CA LEU A 274 13.13 9.27 15.02
C LEU A 274 13.17 9.64 16.51
N SER A 275 12.85 10.89 16.85
CA SER A 275 12.79 11.35 18.24
C SER A 275 11.66 10.65 19.01
N THR A 276 10.48 10.55 18.40
CA THR A 276 9.33 9.81 18.96
C THR A 276 9.64 8.33 19.15
N LEU A 277 10.26 7.71 18.14
CA LEU A 277 10.71 6.33 18.19
C LEU A 277 11.69 6.12 19.35
N ARG A 278 12.72 6.98 19.46
CA ARG A 278 13.68 6.92 20.58
C ARG A 278 12.99 7.05 21.94
N ALA A 279 12.00 7.95 22.06
CA ALA A 279 11.22 8.12 23.28
C ALA A 279 10.39 6.88 23.64
N SER A 280 9.82 6.18 22.65
CA SER A 280 9.08 4.92 22.91
C SER A 280 9.95 3.78 23.44
N PHE A 281 11.25 3.82 23.17
CA PHE A 281 12.24 2.87 23.72
C PHE A 281 12.88 3.35 25.03
N SER A 282 12.55 4.56 25.49
CA SER A 282 12.89 5.02 26.83
C SER A 282 12.03 4.24 27.83
N PRO A 283 12.57 3.86 29.02
CA PRO A 283 11.71 3.29 30.05
C PRO A 283 10.57 4.28 30.32
N PRO A 284 9.33 3.81 30.53
CA PRO A 284 8.27 4.70 30.96
C PRO A 284 8.77 5.41 32.21
N HIS A 285 8.85 6.74 32.15
CA HIS A 285 8.83 7.52 33.38
C HIS A 285 7.64 6.97 34.18
N ALA A 286 7.87 6.64 35.45
CA ALA A 286 6.90 5.94 36.29
C ALA A 286 5.49 6.41 35.92
N PRO A 287 4.57 5.50 35.56
CA PRO A 287 3.26 5.90 35.09
C PRO A 287 2.73 6.93 36.09
N PRO A 288 2.21 8.09 35.64
CA PRO A 288 1.57 9.01 36.56
C PRO A 288 0.61 8.16 37.39
N PRO A 289 0.60 8.29 38.73
CA PRO A 289 -0.18 7.42 39.58
C PRO A 289 -1.57 7.35 38.97
N ARG A 290 -1.95 6.16 38.47
CA ARG A 290 -3.29 5.96 37.91
C ARG A 290 -4.21 6.48 38.98
N ALA A 291 -5.03 7.48 38.67
CA ALA A 291 -6.06 7.92 39.58
C ALA A 291 -6.84 6.65 39.93
N GLN A 292 -6.63 6.14 41.15
CA GLN A 292 -7.28 4.93 41.60
C GLN A 292 -8.76 5.28 41.50
N ALA A 293 -9.51 4.56 40.64
CA ALA A 293 -10.94 4.78 40.53
C ALA A 293 -11.50 4.65 41.94
N SER A 294 -11.94 5.77 42.51
CA SER A 294 -12.50 5.73 43.86
C SER A 294 -13.73 4.83 43.77
N PRO A 295 -13.97 3.90 44.70
CA PRO A 295 -15.18 3.06 44.68
C PRO A 295 -16.46 3.92 44.62
N PHE A 296 -16.36 5.16 45.09
CA PHE A 296 -17.34 6.24 44.93
C PHE A 296 -17.72 6.57 43.48
N SER A 297 -16.75 6.55 42.56
CA SER A 297 -17.01 6.79 41.13
C SER A 297 -17.96 5.75 40.52
N LEU A 298 -18.05 4.54 41.09
CA LEU A 298 -19.01 3.53 40.65
C LEU A 298 -20.44 3.86 41.05
N LEU A 299 -20.64 4.57 42.18
CA LEU A 299 -21.98 5.00 42.63
C LEU A 299 -22.62 5.99 41.66
N GLN A 300 -21.81 6.82 40.99
CA GLN A 300 -22.31 7.74 39.97
C GLN A 300 -22.97 7.01 38.80
N TYR A 301 -22.62 5.75 38.55
CA TYR A 301 -23.17 4.97 37.43
C TYR A 301 -24.37 4.10 37.82
N LEU A 302 -24.84 4.14 39.07
CA LEU A 302 -26.01 3.38 39.54
C LEU A 302 -27.34 4.02 39.13
N ALA A 303 -27.48 4.42 37.86
CA ALA A 303 -28.69 5.07 37.38
C ALA A 303 -29.05 4.64 35.95
N ARG A 304 -30.35 4.47 35.73
CA ARG A 304 -30.89 4.04 34.44
C ARG A 304 -30.61 5.09 33.35
N ASN A 305 -30.42 4.60 32.13
CA ASN A 305 -30.12 5.35 30.89
C ASN A 305 -28.66 5.80 30.69
N GLY A 306 -27.70 5.30 31.48
CA GLY A 306 -26.28 5.58 31.28
C GLY A 306 -25.85 7.03 31.54
N ILE A 307 -26.77 7.86 32.06
CA ILE A 307 -26.46 9.22 32.52
C ILE A 307 -25.95 9.10 33.96
N PRO A 308 -24.71 9.52 34.25
CA PRO A 308 -24.20 9.44 35.61
C PRO A 308 -25.01 10.36 36.55
N LEU A 309 -25.22 9.92 37.78
CA LEU A 309 -25.69 10.77 38.87
C LEU A 309 -24.71 11.92 39.09
N SER A 310 -25.21 13.05 39.57
CA SER A 310 -24.34 14.14 39.99
C SER A 310 -23.41 13.70 41.13
N GLU A 311 -22.27 14.34 41.27
CA GLU A 311 -21.33 14.08 42.37
C GLU A 311 -22.02 14.23 43.74
N HIS A 312 -22.92 15.21 43.87
CA HIS A 312 -23.73 15.41 45.08
C HIS A 312 -24.70 14.25 45.34
N SER A 313 -25.44 13.81 44.31
CA SER A 313 -26.34 12.65 44.40
C SER A 313 -25.59 11.37 44.78
N ALA A 314 -24.41 11.14 44.21
CA ALA A 314 -23.57 10.00 44.56
C ALA A 314 -23.03 10.10 46.00
N ASN A 315 -22.72 11.31 46.49
CA ASN A 315 -22.31 11.55 47.88
C ASN A 315 -23.44 11.18 48.85
N LEU A 316 -24.67 11.60 48.57
CA LEU A 316 -25.84 11.24 49.37
C LEU A 316 -26.11 9.73 49.35
N LEU A 317 -25.94 9.06 48.20
CA LEU A 317 -26.02 7.60 48.14
C LEU A 317 -24.94 6.90 48.95
N SER A 318 -23.74 7.46 49.00
CA SER A 318 -22.62 6.88 49.76
C SER A 318 -22.85 6.90 51.28
N GLU A 319 -23.73 7.78 51.77
CA GLU A 319 -24.17 7.79 53.17
C GLU A 319 -25.09 6.60 53.49
N LEU A 320 -25.83 6.11 52.51
CA LEU A 320 -26.69 4.92 52.64
C LEU A 320 -25.92 3.62 52.42
N GLY A 321 -24.99 3.59 51.48
CA GLY A 321 -24.17 2.42 51.18
C GLY A 321 -22.88 2.78 50.48
N ARG A 322 -21.75 2.28 50.98
CA ARG A 322 -20.41 2.59 50.46
C ARG A 322 -20.06 1.80 49.21
N SER A 323 -20.90 0.83 48.85
CA SER A 323 -20.73 -0.03 47.68
C SER A 323 -22.07 -0.27 46.97
N PRO A 324 -22.06 -0.53 45.65
CA PRO A 324 -23.27 -0.90 44.90
C PRO A 324 -24.04 -2.08 45.52
N ARG A 325 -23.32 -3.01 46.17
CA ARG A 325 -23.91 -4.18 46.83
C ARG A 325 -24.72 -3.82 48.07
N GLU A 326 -24.24 -2.87 48.87
CA GLU A 326 -24.97 -2.37 50.04
C GLU A 326 -26.24 -1.63 49.62
N ILE A 327 -26.16 -0.83 48.55
CA ILE A 327 -27.33 -0.14 47.99
C ILE A 327 -28.35 -1.17 47.44
N ALA A 328 -27.89 -2.23 46.77
CA ALA A 328 -28.78 -3.29 46.29
C ALA A 328 -29.55 -3.96 47.45
N ALA A 329 -28.89 -4.25 48.57
CA ALA A 329 -29.55 -4.81 49.76
C ALA A 329 -30.60 -3.86 50.36
N LEU A 330 -30.38 -2.53 50.31
CA LEU A 330 -31.38 -1.55 50.75
C LEU A 330 -32.62 -1.54 49.83
N VAL A 331 -32.42 -1.71 48.53
CA VAL A 331 -33.50 -1.77 47.53
C VAL A 331 -34.37 -3.02 47.67
N GLU A 332 -33.92 -4.06 48.37
CA GLU A 332 -34.75 -5.24 48.69
C GLU A 332 -35.84 -4.92 49.73
N THR A 333 -35.67 -3.87 50.53
CA THR A 333 -36.61 -3.47 51.58
C THR A 333 -37.45 -2.26 51.16
N GLU A 334 -38.75 -2.26 51.48
CA GLU A 334 -39.63 -1.11 51.19
C GLU A 334 -39.19 0.17 51.94
N GLU A 335 -38.67 0.02 53.16
CA GLU A 335 -38.10 1.13 53.94
C GLU A 335 -36.83 1.70 53.27
N GLY A 336 -35.94 0.86 52.75
CA GLY A 336 -34.74 1.29 52.05
C GLY A 336 -35.05 1.98 50.71
N ARG A 337 -36.06 1.51 49.97
CA ARG A 337 -36.57 2.18 48.75
C ARG A 337 -37.08 3.59 49.06
N ALA A 338 -37.89 3.73 50.11
CA ALA A 338 -38.42 5.03 50.52
C ALA A 338 -37.29 6.01 50.89
N ARG A 339 -36.28 5.53 51.61
CA ARG A 339 -35.14 6.33 52.06
C ARG A 339 -34.25 6.81 50.91
N ILE A 340 -34.07 5.99 49.87
CA ILE A 340 -33.33 6.38 48.65
C ILE A 340 -34.06 7.51 47.91
N VAL A 341 -35.39 7.42 47.79
CA VAL A 341 -36.20 8.44 47.11
C VAL A 341 -36.30 9.73 47.93
N GLU A 342 -36.34 9.64 49.26
CA GLU A 342 -36.31 10.79 50.16
C GLU A 342 -35.00 11.59 50.02
N LEU A 343 -33.85 10.90 49.97
CA LEU A 343 -32.53 11.54 49.92
C LEU A 343 -32.15 12.07 48.54
N LEU A 344 -32.46 11.33 47.46
CA LEU A 344 -32.12 11.72 46.09
C LEU A 344 -33.21 12.53 45.37
N GLY A 345 -34.38 12.63 46.00
CA GLY A 345 -35.58 13.15 45.36
C GLY A 345 -36.20 12.18 44.33
N PRO A 346 -37.39 12.53 43.82
CA PRO A 346 -38.21 11.61 43.01
C PRO A 346 -37.60 11.26 41.65
N ARG A 347 -36.72 12.13 41.11
CA ARG A 347 -36.10 11.92 39.79
C ARG A 347 -34.91 10.97 39.86
N ASP A 348 -33.91 11.28 40.68
CA ASP A 348 -32.70 10.47 40.78
C ASP A 348 -32.96 9.18 41.58
N GLY A 349 -33.81 9.22 42.61
CA GLY A 349 -34.22 8.03 43.35
C GLY A 349 -34.90 6.99 42.46
N ALA A 350 -35.87 7.41 41.62
CA ALA A 350 -36.52 6.50 40.68
C ALA A 350 -35.56 5.90 39.65
N ARG A 351 -34.54 6.66 39.22
CA ARG A 351 -33.52 6.18 38.27
C ARG A 351 -32.59 5.14 38.87
N VAL A 352 -32.25 5.28 40.16
CA VAL A 352 -31.45 4.30 40.91
C VAL A 352 -32.24 3.02 41.15
N LEU A 353 -33.49 3.14 41.60
CA LEU A 353 -34.36 1.99 41.83
C LEU A 353 -34.64 1.22 40.53
N ALA A 354 -34.87 1.93 39.43
CA ALA A 354 -35.08 1.30 38.13
C ALA A 354 -33.83 0.61 37.59
N PHE A 355 -32.64 1.18 37.82
CA PHE A 355 -31.36 0.55 37.47
C PHE A 355 -31.17 -0.77 38.24
N MET A 356 -31.40 -0.75 39.55
CA MET A 356 -31.28 -1.95 40.39
C MET A 356 -32.30 -3.03 40.01
N ALA A 357 -33.52 -2.63 39.66
CA ALA A 357 -34.54 -3.58 39.20
C ALA A 357 -34.19 -4.25 37.86
N GLU A 358 -33.52 -3.55 36.94
CA GLU A 358 -33.04 -4.12 35.67
C GLU A 358 -31.83 -5.05 35.89
N GLU A 359 -30.84 -4.63 36.67
CA GLU A 359 -29.62 -5.43 36.91
C GLU A 359 -29.90 -6.70 37.74
N HIS A 360 -30.89 -6.66 38.65
CA HIS A 360 -31.30 -7.85 39.41
C HIS A 360 -31.88 -8.95 38.49
N LEU A 361 -32.47 -8.55 37.37
CA LEU A 361 -33.04 -9.44 36.34
C LEU A 361 -31.97 -10.11 35.46
N ILE A 362 -30.74 -9.59 35.46
CA ILE A 362 -29.63 -10.10 34.64
C ILE A 362 -28.76 -11.10 35.42
N LEU A 363 -28.84 -11.09 36.76
CA LEU A 363 -28.04 -11.91 37.66
C LEU A 363 -28.79 -13.10 38.29
N THR A 364 -30.04 -13.33 37.91
CA THR A 364 -30.83 -14.54 38.20
C THR A 364 -31.01 -15.36 36.93
#